data_AF-A0A529P3A4-F1
#
_entry.id   AF-A0A529P3A4-F1
#
_cell.length_a   1.000
_cell.length_b   1.000
_cell.length_c   1.000
_cell.angle_alpha   90.00
_cell.angle_beta   90.00
_cell.angle_gamma   90.00
#
_symmetry.space_group_name_H-M   'P 1'
#
loop_
_entity.id
_entity.type
_entity.pdbx_description
1 polymer ?
#
loop_
_entity_poly.entity_id
_entity_poly.type
_entity_poly.pdbx_seq_one_letter_code
_entity_poly.pdbx_strand_id
1 'polypeptide(L)'
;LAASAAEVAAIDTVFPDFRDMEAFGAECREAERDGFTGKMAIHPAQVPVINAAFTPSAEAVRHSQAIVDAFAAAGNPGVVGIDGKMVDRPHL
;
A
#
# COMPACT_ATOMS: atom_id res chain seq x y z
N LEU A 1 9.22 8.43 -4.17
CA LEU A 1 8.96 9.90 -4.31
C LEU A 1 8.82 10.35 -5.76
N ALA A 2 9.85 10.24 -6.63
CA ALA A 2 9.76 10.72 -8.02
C ALA A 2 8.61 10.10 -8.82
N ALA A 3 8.40 8.78 -8.69
CA ALA A 3 7.30 8.07 -9.33
C ALA A 3 5.92 8.61 -8.91
N SER A 4 5.69 8.77 -7.60
CA SER A 4 4.47 9.38 -7.06
C SER A 4 4.25 10.82 -7.56
N ALA A 5 5.30 11.66 -7.56
CA ALA A 5 5.22 13.02 -8.07
C ALA A 5 4.96 13.10 -9.59
N ALA A 6 5.37 12.07 -10.33
CA ALA A 6 5.13 11.93 -11.75
C ALA A 6 3.87 11.09 -12.08
N GLU A 7 3.09 10.70 -11.07
CA GLU A 7 1.89 9.87 -11.21
C GLU A 7 2.11 8.55 -11.97
N VAL A 8 3.29 7.93 -11.78
CA VAL A 8 3.63 6.63 -12.34
C VAL A 8 3.84 5.58 -11.25
N ALA A 9 3.63 4.31 -11.60
CA ALA A 9 3.84 3.19 -10.69
C ALA A 9 5.30 3.10 -10.24
N ALA A 10 5.50 2.99 -8.93
CA ALA A 10 6.81 2.69 -8.35
C ALA A 10 6.95 1.17 -8.28
N ILE A 11 7.78 0.59 -9.14
CA ILE A 11 8.01 -0.86 -9.19
C ILE A 11 9.38 -1.19 -8.60
N ASP A 12 9.39 -2.04 -7.58
CA ASP A 12 10.60 -2.53 -6.95
C ASP A 12 11.28 -3.60 -7.84
N THR A 13 12.60 -3.70 -7.74
CA THR A 13 13.44 -4.53 -8.60
C THR A 13 13.40 -6.01 -8.22
N VAL A 14 14.15 -6.83 -8.96
CA VAL A 14 14.24 -8.27 -8.77
C VAL A 14 14.91 -8.66 -7.44
N PHE A 15 14.49 -9.78 -6.88
CA PHE A 15 15.20 -10.48 -5.80
C PHE A 15 15.90 -11.73 -6.37
N PRO A 16 17.23 -11.76 -6.52
CA PRO A 16 17.92 -12.83 -7.24
C PRO A 16 17.90 -14.19 -6.53
N ASP A 17 17.95 -14.22 -5.20
CA ASP A 17 17.99 -15.48 -4.44
C ASP A 17 16.59 -16.10 -4.31
N PHE A 18 16.10 -16.72 -5.39
CA PHE A 18 14.75 -17.28 -5.43
C PHE A 18 14.49 -18.44 -4.45
N ARG A 19 15.51 -18.91 -3.70
CA ARG A 19 15.36 -19.97 -2.71
C ARG A 19 15.07 -19.43 -1.32
N ASP A 20 15.48 -18.20 -1.03
CA ASP A 20 15.21 -17.53 0.23
C ASP A 20 13.88 -16.77 0.19
N MET A 21 12.79 -17.53 0.31
CA MET A 21 11.43 -16.97 0.27
C MET A 21 11.07 -16.18 1.54
N GLU A 22 11.77 -16.39 2.65
CA GLU A 22 11.55 -15.63 3.89
C GLU A 22 12.12 -14.22 3.76
N ALA A 23 13.39 -14.11 3.32
CA ALA A 23 14.01 -12.83 3.03
C ALA A 23 13.26 -12.09 1.92
N PHE A 24 12.86 -12.80 0.86
CA PHE A 24 12.04 -12.21 -0.20
C PHE A 24 10.73 -11.62 0.32
N GLY A 25 10.03 -12.33 1.21
CA GLY A 25 8.80 -11.85 1.82
C GLY A 25 9.02 -10.63 2.72
N ALA A 26 10.14 -10.57 3.44
CA ALA A 26 10.50 -9.41 4.25
C ALA A 26 10.76 -8.16 3.38
N GLU A 27 11.52 -8.32 2.29
CA GLU A 27 11.82 -7.25 1.35
C GLU A 27 10.56 -6.74 0.63
N CYS A 28 9.65 -7.63 0.23
CA CYS A 28 8.36 -7.22 -0.34
C CYS A 28 7.54 -6.34 0.63
N ARG A 29 7.53 -6.68 1.93
CA ARG A 29 6.84 -5.87 2.95
C ARG A 29 7.57 -4.55 3.23
N GLU A 30 8.89 -4.49 3.07
CA GLU A 30 9.65 -3.26 3.16
C GLU A 30 9.33 -2.33 1.99
N ALA A 31 9.35 -2.86 0.77
CA ALA A 31 9.01 -2.10 -0.43
C ALA A 31 7.57 -1.55 -0.39
N GLU A 32 6.58 -2.34 0.05
CA GLU A 32 5.20 -1.86 0.22
C GLU A 32 5.14 -0.68 1.22
N ARG A 33 5.80 -0.79 2.38
CA ARG A 33 5.86 0.30 3.36
C ARG A 33 6.53 1.56 2.84
N ASP A 34 7.53 1.41 1.97
CA ASP A 34 8.24 2.52 1.33
C ASP A 34 7.43 3.21 0.21
N GLY A 35 6.26 2.64 -0.14
CA GLY A 35 5.33 3.18 -1.12
C GLY A 35 5.52 2.66 -2.54
N PHE A 36 6.21 1.51 -2.71
CA PHE A 36 6.19 0.79 -3.99
C PHE A 36 4.82 0.12 -4.20
N THR A 37 4.40 0.03 -5.45
CA THR A 37 3.09 -0.53 -5.84
C THR A 37 3.20 -1.94 -6.42
N GLY A 38 4.39 -2.52 -6.44
CA GLY A 38 4.65 -3.88 -6.91
C GLY A 38 6.15 -4.19 -6.99
N LYS A 39 6.50 -5.42 -7.38
CA LYS A 39 7.87 -5.90 -7.52
C LYS A 39 8.03 -6.81 -8.74
N MET A 40 9.20 -6.80 -9.37
CA MET A 40 9.52 -7.70 -10.49
C MET A 40 9.70 -9.15 -10.03
N ALA A 41 9.02 -10.09 -10.69
CA ALA A 41 9.19 -11.52 -10.47
C ALA A 41 10.15 -12.14 -11.49
N ILE A 42 11.12 -12.90 -11.03
CA ILE A 42 12.04 -13.70 -11.88
C ILE A 42 11.76 -15.20 -11.81
N HIS A 43 10.90 -15.62 -10.88
CA HIS A 43 10.50 -17.02 -10.72
C HIS A 43 9.00 -17.10 -10.36
N PRO A 44 8.24 -18.09 -10.89
CA PRO A 44 6.80 -18.21 -10.62
C PRO A 44 6.43 -18.29 -9.13
N ALA A 45 7.29 -18.88 -8.30
CA ALA A 45 7.05 -18.97 -6.84
C ALA A 45 7.04 -17.62 -6.12
N GLN A 46 7.57 -16.55 -6.74
CA GLN A 46 7.56 -15.20 -6.19
C GLN A 46 6.19 -14.52 -6.35
N VAL A 47 5.42 -14.88 -7.39
CA VAL A 47 4.15 -14.21 -7.74
C VAL A 47 3.14 -14.21 -6.58
N PRO A 48 2.86 -15.34 -5.89
CA PRO A 48 1.92 -15.33 -4.77
C PRO A 48 2.36 -14.42 -3.61
N VAL A 49 3.67 -14.35 -3.34
CA VAL A 49 4.24 -13.54 -2.25
C VAL A 49 4.20 -12.05 -2.60
N ILE A 50 4.51 -11.68 -3.84
CA ILE A 50 4.35 -10.31 -4.34
C ILE A 50 2.87 -9.89 -4.22
N ASN A 51 1.96 -10.69 -4.75
CA ASN A 51 0.53 -10.37 -4.69
C ASN A 51 0.04 -10.22 -3.25
N ALA A 52 0.47 -11.09 -2.34
CA ALA A 52 0.09 -11.01 -0.93
C ALA A 52 0.64 -9.75 -0.23
N ALA A 53 1.85 -9.31 -0.58
CA ALA A 53 2.46 -8.13 0.03
C ALA A 53 1.84 -6.81 -0.48
N PHE A 54 1.58 -6.71 -1.80
CA PHE A 54 1.14 -5.46 -2.42
C PHE A 54 -0.38 -5.35 -2.61
N THR A 55 -1.16 -6.38 -2.24
CA THR A 55 -2.63 -6.29 -2.23
C THR A 55 -3.11 -5.79 -0.87
N PRO A 56 -3.81 -4.64 -0.81
CA PRO A 56 -4.39 -4.15 0.44
C PRO A 56 -5.33 -5.17 1.07
N SER A 57 -5.31 -5.27 2.40
CA SER A 57 -6.26 -6.13 3.11
C SER A 57 -7.68 -5.58 2.97
N ALA A 58 -8.68 -6.46 3.04
CA ALA A 58 -10.07 -6.04 3.04
C ALA A 58 -10.40 -5.06 4.19
N GLU A 59 -9.67 -5.13 5.30
CA GLU A 59 -9.79 -4.19 6.41
C GLU A 59 -9.22 -2.82 6.07
N ALA A 60 -8.04 -2.75 5.46
CA ALA A 60 -7.46 -1.51 4.99
C ALA A 60 -8.40 -0.80 4.01
N VAL A 61 -8.96 -1.54 3.04
CA VAL A 61 -9.93 -0.99 2.07
C VAL A 61 -11.19 -0.45 2.77
N ARG A 62 -11.77 -1.20 3.73
CA ARG A 62 -12.93 -0.73 4.49
C ARG A 62 -12.62 0.54 5.28
N HIS A 63 -11.45 0.61 5.92
CA HIS A 63 -11.04 1.78 6.69
C HIS A 63 -10.85 3.00 5.80
N SER A 64 -10.14 2.86 4.67
CA SER A 64 -9.99 3.93 3.69
C SER A 64 -11.32 4.42 3.15
N GLN A 65 -12.26 3.51 2.85
CA GLN A 65 -13.60 3.91 2.40
C GLN A 65 -14.36 4.69 3.49
N ALA A 66 -14.28 4.28 4.75
CA ALA A 66 -14.90 5.00 5.86
C ALA A 66 -14.36 6.44 6.00
N ILE A 67 -13.07 6.66 5.74
CA ILE A 67 -12.48 7.99 5.69
C ILE A 67 -13.11 8.83 4.57
N VAL A 68 -13.14 8.29 3.34
CA VAL A 68 -13.74 8.96 2.18
C VAL A 68 -15.19 9.36 2.45
N ASP A 69 -15.99 8.42 2.97
CA ASP A 69 -17.41 8.63 3.26
C ASP A 69 -17.62 9.70 4.34
N ALA A 70 -16.79 9.69 5.40
CA ALA A 70 -16.88 10.68 6.47
C ALA A 70 -16.57 12.10 5.99
N PHE A 71 -15.53 12.28 5.16
CA PHE A 71 -15.22 13.59 4.57
C PHE A 71 -16.35 14.04 3.63
N ALA A 72 -16.86 13.16 2.79
CA ALA A 72 -17.97 13.47 1.87
C ALA A 72 -19.24 13.91 2.63
N ALA A 73 -19.60 13.21 3.71
CA ALA A 73 -20.78 13.52 4.51
C ALA A 73 -20.66 14.86 5.26
N ALA A 74 -19.45 15.24 5.66
CA ALA A 74 -19.17 16.52 6.32
C ALA A 74 -18.93 17.68 5.32
N GLY A 75 -18.90 17.40 4.01
CA GLY A 75 -18.66 18.38 2.96
C GLY A 75 -17.18 18.65 2.72
N ASN A 76 -16.63 19.71 3.29
CA ASN A 76 -15.20 20.05 3.18
C ASN A 76 -14.63 20.47 4.55
N PRO A 77 -14.70 19.59 5.57
CA PRO A 77 -14.17 19.92 6.87
C PRO A 77 -12.63 19.92 6.82
N GLY A 78 -11.99 20.68 7.70
CA GLY A 78 -10.55 20.55 7.93
C GLY A 78 -10.19 19.20 8.57
N VAL A 79 -11.15 18.57 9.27
CA VAL A 79 -10.95 17.37 10.09
C VAL A 79 -12.28 16.62 10.31
N VAL A 80 -12.24 15.29 10.38
CA VAL A 80 -13.38 14.42 10.77
C VAL A 80 -12.97 13.49 11.93
N GLY A 81 -13.96 13.03 12.69
CA GLY A 81 -13.77 12.01 13.72
C GLY A 81 -14.23 10.64 13.26
N ILE A 82 -13.35 9.63 13.32
CA ILE A 82 -13.65 8.24 12.97
C ILE A 82 -13.09 7.33 14.07
N ASP A 83 -13.93 6.45 14.64
CA ASP A 83 -13.53 5.52 15.70
C ASP A 83 -12.79 6.18 16.88
N GLY A 84 -13.20 7.39 17.25
CA GLY A 84 -12.57 8.17 18.32
C GLY A 84 -11.20 8.78 17.95
N LYS A 85 -10.76 8.65 16.69
CA LYS A 85 -9.54 9.27 16.16
C LYS A 85 -9.87 10.48 15.29
N MET A 86 -8.98 11.45 15.34
CA MET A 86 -9.02 12.64 14.51
C MET A 86 -8.33 12.35 13.17
N VAL A 87 -9.02 12.59 12.07
CA VAL A 87 -8.52 12.35 10.70
C VAL A 87 -8.58 13.68 9.93
N ASP A 88 -7.45 14.11 9.38
CA ASP A 88 -7.32 15.35 8.61
C ASP A 88 -7.15 15.08 7.10
N ARG A 89 -7.10 16.15 6.31
CA ARG A 89 -7.08 16.05 4.83
C ARG A 89 -5.94 15.20 4.25
N PRO A 90 -4.71 15.20 4.78
CA PRO A 90 -3.66 14.26 4.34
C PRO A 90 -4.01 12.77 4.40
N HIS A 91 -5.02 12.37 5.18
CA HIS A 91 -5.48 10.99 5.25
C HIS A 91 -6.53 10.64 4.17
N LEU A 92 -7.06 11.65 3.46
CA LEU A 92 -8.03 11.52 2.36
C LEU A 92 -7.30 11.46 1.02
#